data_AF-A0A7C4E3X1-F1
#
_entry.id   AF-A0A7C4E3X1-F1
#
_cell.length_a   1.000
_cell.length_b   1.000
_cell.length_c   1.000
_cell.angle_alpha   90.00
_cell.angle_beta   90.00
_cell.angle_gamma   90.00
#
_symmetry.space_group_name_H-M   'P 1'
#
loop_
_entity.id
_entity.type
_entity.pdbx_description
1 polymer ?
#
loop_
_entity_poly.entity_id
_entity_poly.type
_entity_poly.pdbx_seq_one_letter_code
_entity_poly.pdbx_strand_id
1 'polypeptide(L)'
;YRIPARPQCPDPNQRAGFNAVFGTTDMVVAGIRYATELKRAGYSPMVINMSLGGGALEPQERAALDDAIAAGVIVVAAAGNEGEAGMSFPGAYPPVISAGSVGWTGEWLRPTDGLPRYRMWWLKYPNPPLLPGSGEVDDATHAGDIYVSDFSSRALPGQQLDVLAPGSWVRGPFPGDPGYNHLPWHSRGIGDLRGGVGTNFFFVGGTSMATPHVASVAALMLQKNPTLTQAQVEHLLKSTALALPPTGSRAIFDFDRPATFAWGTMCGAVMCDAVGAGVIQADMAVAATPTP
;
A
#
# COMPACT_ATOMS: atom_id res chain seq x y z
N TYR A 1 -12.29 27.60 8.65
CA TYR A 1 -11.51 26.67 9.49
C TYR A 1 -10.04 26.86 9.14
N ARG A 2 -9.21 27.38 10.05
CA ARG A 2 -7.74 27.48 9.84
C ARG A 2 -7.13 26.19 10.37
N ILE A 3 -6.43 25.46 9.51
CA ILE A 3 -5.55 24.37 9.94
C ILE A 3 -4.56 24.99 10.95
N PRO A 4 -4.48 24.50 12.20
CA PRO A 4 -3.49 24.99 13.16
C PRO A 4 -2.08 24.92 12.55
N ALA A 5 -1.24 25.92 12.81
CA ALA A 5 0.14 25.88 12.37
C ALA A 5 0.81 24.60 12.89
N ARG A 6 1.54 23.89 12.01
CA ARG A 6 2.23 22.64 12.36
C ARG A 6 3.13 22.88 13.59
N PRO A 7 3.07 22.02 14.63
CA PRO A 7 4.05 22.08 15.71
C PRO A 7 5.45 21.93 15.12
N GLN A 8 6.28 22.97 15.25
CA GLN A 8 7.69 22.90 14.91
C GLN A 8 8.43 22.38 16.15
N CYS A 9 8.74 21.09 16.20
CA CYS A 9 9.65 20.56 17.21
C CYS A 9 11.10 20.79 16.73
N PRO A 10 11.97 21.44 17.52
CA PRO A 10 13.39 21.54 17.18
C PRO A 10 14.08 20.17 17.37
N ASP A 11 14.77 19.70 16.33
CA ASP A 11 15.62 18.49 16.37
C ASP A 11 16.96 18.80 17.07
N PRO A 12 17.33 18.11 18.16
CA PRO A 12 18.61 18.29 18.85
C PRO A 12 19.84 17.79 18.05
N ASN A 13 19.66 17.12 16.90
CA ASN A 13 20.74 16.54 16.09
C ASN A 13 20.94 17.21 14.72
N GLN A 14 20.61 18.50 14.58
CA GLN A 14 20.76 19.25 13.33
C GLN A 14 22.12 19.08 12.64
N ARG A 15 22.14 18.34 11.52
CA ARG A 15 23.11 18.55 10.44
C ARG A 15 22.54 19.62 9.51
N ALA A 16 23.29 20.70 9.34
CA ALA A 16 22.89 21.83 8.50
C ALA A 16 22.53 21.37 7.08
N GLY A 17 21.27 21.59 6.67
CA GLY A 17 20.86 21.52 5.26
C GLY A 17 19.56 20.75 4.95
N PHE A 18 19.08 19.87 5.84
CA PHE A 18 17.80 19.18 5.65
C PHE A 18 17.04 19.08 6.98
N ASN A 19 16.00 19.90 7.14
CA ASN A 19 15.05 19.76 8.24
C ASN A 19 14.04 18.65 7.86
N ALA A 20 14.44 17.39 7.99
CA ALA A 20 13.46 16.31 8.00
C ALA A 20 12.71 16.38 9.34
N VAL A 21 11.51 16.96 9.34
CA VAL A 21 10.60 16.82 10.48
C VAL A 21 9.95 15.45 10.33
N PHE A 22 10.42 14.47 11.11
CA PHE A 22 9.74 13.18 11.24
C PHE A 22 8.46 13.37 12.07
N GLY A 23 7.39 12.67 11.70
CA GLY A 23 6.20 12.59 12.54
C GLY A 23 6.52 11.90 13.86
N THR A 24 5.94 12.37 14.96
CA THR A 24 6.08 11.73 16.27
C THR A 24 4.87 10.84 16.57
N THR A 25 5.02 9.89 17.49
CA THR A 25 3.91 9.08 18.00
C THR A 25 2.76 9.97 18.49
N ASP A 26 3.06 11.06 19.20
CA ASP A 26 2.04 12.03 19.66
C ASP A 26 1.24 12.65 18.52
N MET A 27 1.87 12.96 17.37
CA MET A 27 1.17 13.48 16.19
C MET A 27 0.26 12.42 15.59
N VAL A 28 0.71 11.17 15.54
CA VAL A 28 -0.10 10.03 15.06
C VAL A 28 -1.31 9.82 15.98
N VAL A 29 -1.09 9.77 17.29
CA VAL A 29 -2.15 9.66 18.30
C VAL A 29 -3.16 10.80 18.19
N ALA A 30 -2.71 12.04 18.02
CA ALA A 30 -3.60 13.18 17.83
C ALA A 30 -4.45 13.05 16.56
N GLY A 31 -3.88 12.57 15.45
CA GLY A 31 -4.61 12.32 14.20
C GLY A 31 -5.67 11.24 14.35
N ILE A 32 -5.35 10.12 15.03
CA ILE A 32 -6.30 9.05 15.32
C ILE A 32 -7.46 9.57 16.16
N ARG A 33 -7.17 10.24 17.29
CA ARG A 33 -8.20 10.81 18.18
C ARG A 33 -9.11 11.79 17.46
N TYR A 34 -8.55 12.65 16.62
CA TYR A 34 -9.33 13.60 15.84
C TYR A 34 -10.33 12.91 14.90
N ALA A 35 -9.89 11.87 14.15
CA ALA A 35 -10.79 11.11 13.30
C ALA A 35 -11.87 10.37 14.12
N THR A 36 -11.52 9.83 15.28
CA THR A 36 -12.47 9.19 16.21
C THR A 36 -13.51 10.19 16.74
N GLU A 37 -13.10 11.41 17.10
CA GLU A 37 -14.00 12.48 17.52
C GLU A 37 -14.96 12.89 16.39
N LEU A 38 -14.47 12.99 15.14
CA LEU A 38 -15.34 13.24 13.98
C LEU A 38 -16.36 12.12 13.78
N LYS A 39 -15.94 10.84 13.88
CA LYS A 39 -16.87 9.70 13.82
C LYS A 39 -17.97 9.81 14.87
N ARG A 40 -17.61 10.13 16.11
CA ARG A 40 -18.56 10.34 17.23
C ARG A 40 -19.47 11.56 17.01
N ALA A 41 -19.00 12.58 16.30
CA ALA A 41 -19.78 13.75 15.92
C ALA A 41 -20.73 13.52 14.72
N GLY A 42 -20.79 12.30 14.17
CA GLY A 42 -21.72 11.92 13.11
C GLY A 42 -21.10 11.85 11.71
N TYR A 43 -19.78 12.08 11.56
CA TYR A 43 -19.09 11.85 10.29
C TYR A 43 -18.82 10.35 10.11
N SER A 44 -19.81 9.63 9.57
CA SER A 44 -19.80 8.17 9.41
C SER A 44 -20.28 7.77 8.01
N PRO A 45 -19.75 6.69 7.39
CA PRO A 45 -18.68 5.81 7.88
C PRO A 45 -17.29 6.48 7.91
N MET A 46 -16.31 5.85 8.58
CA MET A 46 -14.95 6.38 8.74
C MET A 46 -13.92 5.27 8.58
N VAL A 47 -12.91 5.53 7.75
CA VAL A 47 -11.72 4.68 7.56
C VAL A 47 -10.47 5.55 7.73
N ILE A 48 -9.50 5.08 8.52
CA ILE A 48 -8.18 5.69 8.63
C ILE A 48 -7.18 4.84 7.85
N ASN A 49 -6.50 5.47 6.89
CA ASN A 49 -5.35 4.90 6.17
C ASN A 49 -4.04 5.37 6.83
N MET A 50 -3.22 4.44 7.30
CA MET A 50 -1.95 4.71 7.97
C MET A 50 -0.77 4.13 7.18
N SER A 51 -0.33 4.85 6.15
CA SER A 51 0.88 4.53 5.37
C SER A 51 2.17 4.95 6.11
N LEU A 52 2.31 4.55 7.37
CA LEU A 52 3.40 4.89 8.28
C LEU A 52 3.78 3.66 9.13
N GLY A 53 4.93 3.72 9.80
CA GLY A 53 5.37 2.66 10.69
C GLY A 53 6.48 3.07 11.65
N GLY A 54 6.54 2.40 12.80
CA GLY A 54 7.59 2.52 13.82
C GLY A 54 7.98 1.16 14.40
N GLY A 55 9.12 1.10 15.09
CA GLY A 55 9.68 -0.17 15.59
C GLY A 55 8.96 -0.80 16.79
N ALA A 56 8.09 -0.06 17.48
CA ALA A 56 7.36 -0.54 18.64
C ALA A 56 5.99 0.13 18.76
N LEU A 57 5.02 -0.58 19.32
CA LEU A 57 3.72 -0.02 19.66
C LEU A 57 3.76 0.62 21.05
N GLU A 58 3.62 1.95 21.10
CA GLU A 58 3.57 2.67 22.37
C GLU A 58 2.21 2.49 23.07
N PRO A 59 2.14 2.52 24.41
CA PRO A 59 0.88 2.38 25.15
C PRO A 59 -0.19 3.41 24.76
N GLN A 60 0.23 4.65 24.47
CA GLN A 60 -0.68 5.72 24.07
C GLN A 60 -1.22 5.54 22.64
N GLU A 61 -0.39 5.01 21.74
CA GLU A 61 -0.80 4.68 20.37
C GLU A 61 -1.79 3.51 20.38
N ARG A 62 -1.48 2.45 21.13
CA ARG A 62 -2.40 1.33 21.38
C ARG A 62 -3.76 1.82 21.88
N ALA A 63 -3.77 2.64 22.92
CA ALA A 63 -5.02 3.14 23.51
C ALA A 63 -5.84 3.97 22.50
N ALA A 64 -5.19 4.76 21.63
CA ALA A 64 -5.87 5.52 20.60
C ALA A 64 -6.45 4.64 19.48
N LEU A 65 -5.71 3.60 19.06
CA LEU A 65 -6.18 2.62 18.08
C LEU A 65 -7.36 1.82 18.62
N ASP A 66 -7.26 1.34 19.86
CA ASP A 66 -8.34 0.59 20.52
C ASP A 66 -9.61 1.46 20.66
N ASP A 67 -9.47 2.75 21.03
CA ASP A 67 -10.60 3.68 21.12
C ASP A 67 -11.25 3.96 19.75
N ALA A 68 -10.44 4.12 18.69
CA ALA A 68 -10.93 4.31 17.33
C ALA A 68 -11.73 3.10 16.84
N ILE A 69 -11.17 1.89 17.01
CA ILE A 69 -11.81 0.63 16.63
C ILE A 69 -13.12 0.44 17.42
N ALA A 70 -13.10 0.69 18.73
CA ALA A 70 -14.30 0.62 19.57
C ALA A 70 -15.40 1.62 19.17
N ALA A 71 -15.01 2.79 18.63
CA ALA A 71 -15.94 3.78 18.08
C ALA A 71 -16.47 3.42 16.67
N GLY A 72 -16.08 2.28 16.10
CA GLY A 72 -16.47 1.85 14.75
C GLY A 72 -15.73 2.60 13.64
N VAL A 73 -14.51 3.07 13.90
CA VAL A 73 -13.58 3.52 12.86
C VAL A 73 -12.81 2.31 12.36
N ILE A 74 -12.75 2.14 11.03
CA ILE A 74 -11.92 1.10 10.43
C ILE A 74 -10.50 1.62 10.29
N VAL A 75 -9.51 0.88 10.79
CA VAL A 75 -8.10 1.28 10.73
C VAL A 75 -7.31 0.30 9.88
N VAL A 76 -6.63 0.83 8.86
CA VAL A 76 -5.77 0.07 7.95
C VAL A 76 -4.37 0.66 7.97
N ALA A 77 -3.35 -0.17 8.15
CA ALA A 77 -1.95 0.29 8.23
C ALA A 77 -0.99 -0.55 7.36
N ALA A 78 0.12 0.07 6.96
CA ALA A 78 1.17 -0.60 6.21
C ALA A 78 1.88 -1.67 7.04
N ALA A 79 2.19 -2.82 6.45
CA ALA A 79 2.95 -3.87 7.12
C ALA A 79 4.41 -3.47 7.41
N GLY A 80 5.00 -2.58 6.61
CA GLY A 80 6.41 -2.20 6.67
C GLY A 80 7.16 -2.52 5.37
N ASN A 81 8.39 -2.01 5.24
CA ASN A 81 9.23 -2.18 4.05
C ASN A 81 10.58 -2.85 4.37
N GLU A 82 10.63 -3.64 5.43
CA GLU A 82 11.83 -4.26 5.98
C GLU A 82 11.97 -5.75 5.59
N GLY A 83 11.10 -6.26 4.72
CA GLY A 83 11.15 -7.62 4.18
C GLY A 83 11.18 -8.69 5.28
N GLU A 84 12.27 -9.45 5.35
CA GLU A 84 12.47 -10.52 6.34
C GLU A 84 12.71 -10.03 7.77
N ALA A 85 12.98 -8.74 7.99
CA ALA A 85 13.24 -8.22 9.33
C ALA A 85 11.98 -8.06 10.19
N GLY A 86 10.79 -8.18 9.59
CA GLY A 86 9.51 -8.15 10.30
C GLY A 86 8.67 -6.91 10.04
N MET A 87 7.45 -6.94 10.55
CA MET A 87 6.48 -5.85 10.40
C MET A 87 6.75 -4.67 11.34
N SER A 88 6.31 -3.50 10.91
CA SER A 88 6.30 -2.25 11.67
C SER A 88 4.94 -2.02 12.36
N PHE A 89 4.93 -1.27 13.46
CA PHE A 89 3.70 -0.84 14.15
C PHE A 89 3.20 0.51 13.58
N PRO A 90 1.87 0.73 13.46
CA PRO A 90 0.80 -0.10 14.00
C PRO A 90 0.35 -1.26 13.12
N GLY A 91 0.92 -1.45 11.92
CA GLY A 91 0.55 -2.57 11.04
C GLY A 91 0.72 -3.96 11.68
N ALA A 92 1.72 -4.14 12.54
CA ALA A 92 1.91 -5.40 13.27
C ALA A 92 0.92 -5.61 14.45
N TYR A 93 0.07 -4.63 14.77
CA TYR A 93 -0.87 -4.73 15.89
C TYR A 93 -2.13 -5.50 15.46
N PRO A 94 -2.44 -6.67 16.06
CA PRO A 94 -3.49 -7.58 15.55
C PRO A 94 -4.88 -6.97 15.28
N PRO A 95 -5.39 -5.99 16.06
CA PRO A 95 -6.67 -5.36 15.75
C PRO A 95 -6.67 -4.44 14.51
N VAL A 96 -5.50 -4.04 14.01
CA VAL A 96 -5.37 -3.17 12.83
C VAL A 96 -5.25 -4.03 11.58
N ILE A 97 -6.02 -3.69 10.54
CA ILE A 97 -5.94 -4.39 9.26
C ILE A 97 -4.61 -4.02 8.59
N SER A 98 -3.75 -5.00 8.44
CA SER A 98 -2.41 -4.81 7.89
C SER A 98 -2.35 -5.08 6.39
N ALA A 99 -1.62 -4.23 5.67
CA ALA A 99 -1.47 -4.30 4.22
C ALA A 99 -0.02 -4.56 3.80
N GLY A 100 0.23 -5.75 3.24
CA GLY A 100 1.47 -6.09 2.54
C GLY A 100 1.44 -5.74 1.05
N SER A 101 2.59 -5.78 0.39
CA SER A 101 2.77 -5.32 -0.98
C SER A 101 2.99 -6.47 -1.96
N VAL A 102 2.20 -6.47 -3.03
CA VAL A 102 2.44 -7.28 -4.24
C VAL A 102 2.72 -6.40 -5.45
N GLY A 103 3.29 -7.02 -6.47
CA GLY A 103 3.31 -6.48 -7.83
C GLY A 103 2.94 -7.55 -8.86
N TRP A 104 2.79 -7.11 -10.09
CA TRP A 104 2.41 -7.94 -11.23
C TRP A 104 3.60 -8.16 -12.16
N THR A 105 3.82 -9.39 -12.61
CA THR A 105 4.95 -9.75 -13.49
C THR A 105 4.90 -9.00 -14.82
N GLY A 106 3.71 -8.64 -15.30
CA GLY A 106 3.53 -7.82 -16.51
C GLY A 106 4.04 -6.38 -16.39
N GLU A 107 4.33 -5.90 -15.18
CA GLU A 107 5.02 -4.61 -14.98
C GLU A 107 6.45 -4.63 -15.56
N TRP A 108 7.02 -5.83 -15.70
CA TRP A 108 8.44 -6.10 -15.98
C TRP A 108 8.66 -6.73 -17.36
N LEU A 109 7.84 -6.42 -18.35
CA LEU A 109 7.93 -7.06 -19.66
C LEU A 109 9.23 -6.70 -20.41
N ARG A 110 9.85 -7.73 -21.00
CA ARG A 110 10.94 -7.58 -21.97
C ARG A 110 10.42 -6.89 -23.24
N PRO A 111 11.08 -5.83 -23.74
CA PRO A 111 10.75 -5.23 -25.01
C PRO A 111 11.18 -6.16 -26.15
N THR A 112 10.22 -6.57 -26.97
CA THR A 112 10.43 -7.44 -28.13
C THR A 112 10.69 -6.66 -29.42
N ASP A 113 10.81 -5.33 -29.34
CA ASP A 113 10.82 -4.37 -30.45
C ASP A 113 12.09 -3.49 -30.50
N GLY A 114 13.18 -3.92 -29.85
CA GLY A 114 14.49 -3.29 -30.02
C GLY A 114 14.70 -1.97 -29.26
N LEU A 115 13.75 -1.55 -28.42
CA LEU A 115 13.90 -0.39 -27.51
C LEU A 115 13.45 -0.76 -26.09
N PRO A 116 14.27 -0.52 -25.05
CA PRO A 116 13.91 -0.83 -23.67
C PRO A 116 12.72 -0.02 -23.13
N ARG A 117 11.48 -0.53 -23.26
CA ARG A 117 10.27 0.04 -22.65
C ARG A 117 9.92 -0.63 -21.31
N TYR A 118 10.86 -0.63 -20.37
CA TYR A 118 10.63 -1.12 -19.00
C TYR A 118 9.70 -0.17 -18.25
N ARG A 119 8.82 -0.71 -17.39
CA ARG A 119 7.96 0.09 -16.51
C ARG A 119 7.13 1.10 -17.31
N MET A 120 6.66 0.66 -18.47
CA MET A 120 5.79 1.38 -19.39
C MET A 120 4.77 0.39 -19.98
N TRP A 121 4.39 -0.62 -19.20
CA TRP A 121 3.51 -1.70 -19.63
C TRP A 121 2.15 -1.20 -20.13
N TRP A 122 1.67 -0.06 -19.60
CA TRP A 122 0.47 0.64 -20.08
C TRP A 122 0.68 1.45 -21.38
N LEU A 123 1.93 1.65 -21.84
CA LEU A 123 2.30 2.31 -23.10
C LEU A 123 2.73 1.30 -24.20
N LYS A 124 2.70 -0.01 -23.90
CA LYS A 124 3.22 -1.06 -24.78
C LYS A 124 2.36 -1.27 -26.05
N TYR A 125 1.19 -0.67 -26.15
CA TYR A 125 0.33 -0.82 -27.33
C TYR A 125 0.67 0.24 -28.38
N PRO A 126 1.20 -0.15 -29.57
CA PRO A 126 1.63 0.78 -30.62
C PRO A 126 0.49 1.63 -31.19
N ASN A 127 -0.76 1.23 -30.92
CA ASN A 127 -1.95 2.08 -31.01
C ASN A 127 -2.51 2.25 -29.60
N PRO A 128 -2.43 3.42 -28.97
CA PRO A 128 -3.01 3.63 -27.65
C PRO A 128 -4.56 3.61 -27.74
N PRO A 129 -5.30 2.97 -26.82
CA PRO A 129 -6.53 3.61 -26.35
C PRO A 129 -6.12 4.82 -25.53
N LEU A 130 -6.03 5.98 -26.18
CA LEU A 130 -6.77 7.12 -25.64
C LEU A 130 -8.04 7.35 -26.48
N LEU A 131 -8.58 6.27 -27.08
CA LEU A 131 -9.81 6.25 -27.86
C LEU A 131 -10.71 5.07 -27.42
N PRO A 132 -12.04 5.20 -27.58
CA PRO A 132 -13.02 4.23 -27.09
C PRO A 132 -12.84 2.84 -27.72
N GLY A 133 -12.76 1.79 -26.89
CA GLY A 133 -12.87 0.40 -27.33
C GLY A 133 -11.57 -0.42 -27.49
N SER A 134 -10.40 0.01 -26.99
CA SER A 134 -9.16 -0.80 -27.04
C SER A 134 -8.81 -1.60 -25.78
N GLY A 135 -9.82 -1.91 -24.96
CA GLY A 135 -9.72 -2.91 -23.88
C GLY A 135 -9.07 -2.41 -22.59
N GLU A 136 -9.62 -2.86 -21.46
CA GLU A 136 -8.99 -2.77 -20.16
C GLU A 136 -7.79 -3.75 -20.15
N VAL A 137 -6.69 -3.38 -19.47
CA VAL A 137 -5.70 -4.41 -19.11
C VAL A 137 -6.40 -5.27 -18.08
N ASP A 138 -6.60 -6.55 -18.38
CA ASP A 138 -7.24 -7.48 -17.46
C ASP A 138 -6.58 -7.38 -16.09
N ASP A 139 -7.39 -7.28 -15.04
CA ASP A 139 -6.89 -7.32 -13.68
C ASP A 139 -6.02 -8.57 -13.49
N ALA A 140 -4.96 -8.44 -12.69
CA ALA A 140 -4.12 -9.56 -12.29
C ALA A 140 -4.93 -10.51 -11.38
N THR A 141 -5.80 -11.30 -11.99
CA THR A 141 -6.71 -12.25 -11.34
C THR A 141 -6.08 -13.63 -11.17
N HIS A 142 -4.92 -13.87 -11.79
CA HIS A 142 -4.18 -15.12 -11.70
C HIS A 142 -3.02 -15.00 -10.72
N ALA A 143 -3.04 -15.81 -9.66
CA ALA A 143 -1.95 -15.88 -8.67
C ALA A 143 -0.58 -16.16 -9.32
N GLY A 144 -0.55 -16.83 -10.47
CA GLY A 144 0.65 -17.11 -11.27
C GLY A 144 1.39 -15.86 -11.78
N ASP A 145 0.71 -14.73 -11.90
CA ASP A 145 1.27 -13.48 -12.41
C ASP A 145 1.62 -12.48 -11.31
N ILE A 146 1.39 -12.86 -10.05
CA ILE A 146 1.60 -11.99 -8.89
C ILE A 146 2.86 -12.44 -8.14
N TYR A 147 3.67 -11.46 -7.72
CA TYR A 147 4.77 -11.67 -6.79
C TYR A 147 4.56 -10.86 -5.51
N VAL A 148 4.99 -11.42 -4.38
CA VAL A 148 5.17 -10.64 -3.14
C VAL A 148 6.42 -9.78 -3.30
N SER A 149 6.30 -8.48 -3.03
CA SER A 149 7.44 -7.56 -3.13
C SER A 149 8.50 -7.93 -2.10
N ASP A 150 9.78 -7.92 -2.50
CA ASP A 150 10.91 -8.28 -1.63
C ASP A 150 11.02 -7.43 -0.36
N PHE A 151 10.70 -6.13 -0.47
CA PHE A 151 10.65 -5.20 0.64
C PHE A 151 9.42 -5.40 1.54
N SER A 152 8.35 -6.06 1.08
CA SER A 152 7.13 -6.18 1.89
C SER A 152 7.43 -6.92 3.19
N SER A 153 7.24 -6.26 4.32
CA SER A 153 7.53 -6.87 5.61
C SER A 153 6.70 -8.14 5.83
N ARG A 154 7.38 -9.19 6.29
CA ARG A 154 6.80 -10.49 6.60
C ARG A 154 6.41 -10.52 8.07
N ALA A 155 5.28 -11.15 8.42
CA ALA A 155 4.86 -11.28 9.81
C ALA A 155 5.76 -12.31 10.53
N LEU A 156 6.52 -11.85 11.52
CA LEU A 156 7.26 -12.70 12.45
C LEU A 156 6.31 -13.26 13.53
N PRO A 157 6.74 -14.23 14.36
CA PRO A 157 5.91 -14.75 15.44
C PRO A 157 5.43 -13.63 16.38
N GLY A 158 4.12 -13.57 16.61
CA GLY A 158 3.48 -12.51 17.40
C GLY A 158 3.07 -11.27 16.60
N GLN A 159 3.36 -11.22 15.29
CA GLN A 159 2.84 -10.24 14.34
C GLN A 159 1.75 -10.89 13.47
N GLN A 160 0.91 -10.07 12.84
CA GLN A 160 -0.18 -10.54 11.98
C GLN A 160 -0.19 -9.74 10.69
N LEU A 161 0.00 -10.42 9.56
CA LEU A 161 -0.24 -9.89 8.22
C LEU A 161 -1.62 -10.36 7.73
N ASP A 162 -2.47 -9.43 7.31
CA ASP A 162 -3.86 -9.75 6.95
C ASP A 162 -4.03 -10.00 5.47
N VAL A 163 -3.69 -8.99 4.65
CA VAL A 163 -3.90 -9.04 3.21
C VAL A 163 -2.77 -8.34 2.47
N LEU A 164 -2.67 -8.67 1.18
CA LEU A 164 -1.78 -8.03 0.23
C LEU A 164 -2.60 -7.14 -0.72
N ALA A 165 -1.98 -6.07 -1.20
CA ALA A 165 -2.53 -5.25 -2.26
C ALA A 165 -1.43 -4.70 -3.18
N PRO A 166 -1.77 -4.16 -4.36
CA PRO A 166 -0.80 -3.53 -5.24
C PRO A 166 -0.01 -2.44 -4.52
N GLY A 167 1.30 -2.66 -4.40
CA GLY A 167 2.22 -1.73 -3.75
C GLY A 167 3.57 -1.63 -4.46
N SER A 168 3.84 -2.48 -5.44
CA SER A 168 4.97 -2.33 -6.36
C SER A 168 4.61 -1.36 -7.49
N TRP A 169 5.49 -0.40 -7.77
CA TRP A 169 5.37 0.51 -8.93
C TRP A 169 4.00 1.19 -9.09
N VAL A 170 3.38 1.58 -7.99
CA VAL A 170 2.10 2.31 -8.02
C VAL A 170 2.34 3.72 -8.52
N ARG A 171 1.52 4.14 -9.49
CA ARG A 171 1.54 5.50 -10.06
C ARG A 171 0.52 6.38 -9.37
N GLY A 172 0.95 7.52 -8.83
CA GLY A 172 0.07 8.48 -8.17
C GLY A 172 0.43 9.94 -8.46
N PRO A 173 -0.46 10.89 -8.13
CA PRO A 173 -0.17 12.31 -8.27
C PRO A 173 0.96 12.73 -7.31
N PHE A 174 1.85 13.62 -7.77
CA PHE A 174 2.99 14.09 -6.99
C PHE A 174 3.11 15.62 -7.06
N PRO A 175 3.14 16.33 -5.92
CA PRO A 175 3.28 17.78 -5.92
C PRO A 175 4.73 18.21 -6.16
N GLY A 176 4.94 19.25 -6.98
CA GLY A 176 6.24 19.90 -7.19
C GLY A 176 7.10 19.30 -8.32
N ASP A 177 8.26 19.91 -8.52
CA ASP A 177 9.32 19.52 -9.47
C ASP A 177 10.53 19.00 -8.66
N PRO A 178 11.11 17.82 -8.95
CA PRO A 178 10.80 16.91 -10.04
C PRO A 178 9.73 15.88 -9.64
N GLY A 179 8.48 16.20 -9.95
CA GLY A 179 7.53 15.18 -10.33
C GLY A 179 8.01 14.64 -11.69
N TYR A 180 8.63 13.47 -11.67
CA TYR A 180 9.22 12.90 -12.87
C TYR A 180 8.14 12.54 -13.89
N ASN A 181 7.97 13.42 -14.88
CA ASN A 181 7.29 13.08 -16.13
C ASN A 181 8.15 12.16 -17.03
N HIS A 182 9.29 11.64 -16.54
CA HIS A 182 10.22 10.77 -17.28
C HIS A 182 10.99 9.80 -16.37
N LEU A 183 11.43 8.69 -16.95
CA LEU A 183 12.15 7.56 -16.36
C LEU A 183 13.41 7.98 -15.54
N PRO A 184 13.97 7.08 -14.67
CA PRO A 184 15.20 7.33 -13.91
C PRO A 184 16.32 7.94 -14.75
N TRP A 185 17.22 8.73 -14.15
CA TRP A 185 18.29 9.49 -14.82
C TRP A 185 19.26 8.65 -15.70
N HIS A 186 19.25 7.32 -15.58
CA HIS A 186 20.00 6.40 -16.42
C HIS A 186 19.19 5.78 -17.58
N SER A 187 17.91 6.14 -17.74
CA SER A 187 17.06 5.68 -18.84
C SER A 187 17.27 6.54 -20.09
N ARG A 188 17.64 5.91 -21.22
CA ARG A 188 17.72 6.54 -22.54
C ARG A 188 16.41 6.44 -23.33
N GLY A 189 15.27 6.73 -22.70
CA GLY A 189 13.93 6.60 -23.30
C GLY A 189 13.19 7.93 -23.40
N ILE A 190 13.11 8.47 -24.63
CA ILE A 190 12.16 9.46 -25.18
C ILE A 190 11.67 10.55 -24.20
N GLY A 191 12.39 11.67 -24.15
CA GLY A 191 12.08 12.85 -23.34
C GLY A 191 10.96 13.76 -23.87
N ASP A 192 9.92 13.22 -24.51
CA ASP A 192 8.96 14.02 -25.29
C ASP A 192 7.55 14.15 -24.70
N LEU A 193 7.37 13.84 -23.40
CA LEU A 193 6.10 14.06 -22.68
C LEU A 193 6.29 15.00 -21.48
N ARG A 194 7.03 16.10 -21.67
CA ARG A 194 6.97 17.24 -20.74
C ARG A 194 5.62 17.92 -20.89
N GLY A 195 4.62 17.49 -20.12
CA GLY A 195 3.40 18.26 -19.93
C GLY A 195 3.78 19.60 -19.30
N GLY A 196 3.71 20.69 -20.07
CA GLY A 196 4.06 22.05 -19.63
C GLY A 196 3.09 22.65 -18.59
N VAL A 197 2.33 21.84 -17.85
CA VAL A 197 1.27 22.29 -16.95
C VAL A 197 1.11 21.36 -15.74
N GLY A 198 1.46 21.87 -14.55
CA GLY A 198 0.73 21.77 -13.27
C GLY A 198 0.32 20.42 -12.64
N THR A 199 0.39 19.28 -13.33
CA THR A 199 -0.04 17.97 -12.82
C THR A 199 1.05 16.94 -13.07
N ASN A 200 1.77 16.55 -12.03
CA ASN A 200 2.84 15.54 -12.12
C ASN A 200 2.38 14.22 -11.51
N PHE A 201 2.88 13.12 -12.06
CA PHE A 201 2.71 11.77 -11.53
C PHE A 201 4.08 11.19 -11.19
N PHE A 202 4.13 10.29 -10.21
CA PHE A 202 5.35 9.61 -9.80
C PHE A 202 5.08 8.13 -9.51
N PHE A 203 6.10 7.29 -9.69
CA PHE A 203 6.05 5.87 -9.35
C PHE A 203 6.70 5.64 -7.99
N VAL A 204 6.01 4.94 -7.10
CA VAL A 204 6.53 4.59 -5.78
C VAL A 204 6.24 3.12 -5.50
N GLY A 205 7.22 2.45 -4.90
CA GLY A 205 7.05 1.12 -4.31
C GLY A 205 6.98 1.22 -2.80
N GLY A 206 6.06 0.49 -2.17
CA GLY A 206 5.98 0.39 -0.72
C GLY A 206 4.66 -0.22 -0.26
N THR A 207 4.66 -0.84 0.92
CA THR A 207 3.41 -1.19 1.62
C THR A 207 2.56 0.04 1.90
N SER A 208 3.18 1.21 2.01
CA SER A 208 2.51 2.52 2.00
C SER A 208 1.54 2.74 0.83
N MET A 209 1.82 2.16 -0.34
CA MET A 209 0.97 2.24 -1.54
C MET A 209 -0.07 1.12 -1.57
N ALA A 210 0.20 -0.02 -0.93
CA ALA A 210 -0.78 -1.09 -0.74
C ALA A 210 -1.89 -0.68 0.24
N THR A 211 -1.55 0.00 1.34
CA THR A 211 -2.50 0.44 2.39
C THR A 211 -3.72 1.19 1.84
N PRO A 212 -3.60 2.21 0.96
CA PRO A 212 -4.75 2.94 0.46
C PRO A 212 -5.65 2.10 -0.45
N HIS A 213 -5.13 1.07 -1.13
CA HIS A 213 -5.98 0.12 -1.87
C HIS A 213 -6.87 -0.68 -0.90
N VAL A 214 -6.29 -1.23 0.17
CA VAL A 214 -7.05 -1.96 1.20
C VAL A 214 -8.07 -1.05 1.89
N ALA A 215 -7.66 0.16 2.29
CA ALA A 215 -8.54 1.16 2.90
C ALA A 215 -9.71 1.57 1.98
N SER A 216 -9.45 1.65 0.67
CA SER A 216 -10.49 1.97 -0.32
C SER A 216 -11.52 0.85 -0.44
N VAL A 217 -11.10 -0.41 -0.46
CA VAL A 217 -12.04 -1.55 -0.47
C VAL A 217 -12.88 -1.58 0.81
N ALA A 218 -12.26 -1.36 1.98
CA ALA A 218 -12.98 -1.22 3.24
C ALA A 218 -14.03 -0.08 3.19
N ALA A 219 -13.70 1.06 2.58
CA ALA A 219 -14.64 2.15 2.39
C ALA A 219 -15.83 1.78 1.48
N LEU A 220 -15.59 1.02 0.39
CA LEU A 220 -16.66 0.50 -0.48
C LEU A 220 -17.57 -0.50 0.26
N MET A 221 -16.98 -1.37 1.09
CA MET A 221 -17.76 -2.28 1.94
C MET A 221 -18.64 -1.50 2.92
N LEU A 222 -18.10 -0.45 3.56
CA LEU A 222 -18.86 0.43 4.45
C LEU A 222 -19.91 1.28 3.73
N GLN A 223 -19.71 1.61 2.46
CA GLN A 223 -20.74 2.24 1.64
C GLN A 223 -21.96 1.33 1.48
N LYS A 224 -21.72 0.02 1.28
CA LYS A 224 -22.79 -0.99 1.20
C LYS A 224 -23.40 -1.28 2.58
N ASN A 225 -22.59 -1.39 3.62
CA ASN A 225 -23.04 -1.61 4.98
C ASN A 225 -22.25 -0.77 5.99
N PRO A 226 -22.78 0.38 6.43
CA PRO A 226 -22.08 1.30 7.32
C PRO A 226 -21.97 0.82 8.76
N THR A 227 -22.56 -0.35 9.09
CA THR A 227 -22.55 -0.94 10.44
C THR A 227 -21.45 -1.99 10.65
N LEU A 228 -20.68 -2.32 9.60
CA LEU A 228 -19.58 -3.27 9.71
C LEU A 228 -18.54 -2.82 10.75
N THR A 229 -18.11 -3.78 11.57
CA THR A 229 -17.02 -3.60 12.53
C THR A 229 -15.66 -3.86 11.89
N GLN A 230 -14.58 -3.40 12.56
CA GLN A 230 -13.19 -3.70 12.19
C GLN A 230 -12.97 -5.18 11.88
N ALA A 231 -13.39 -6.07 12.80
CA ALA A 231 -13.22 -7.51 12.66
C ALA A 231 -14.03 -8.10 11.50
N GLN A 232 -15.23 -7.57 11.22
CA GLN A 232 -16.03 -8.02 10.08
C GLN A 232 -15.41 -7.60 8.75
N VAL A 233 -14.89 -6.36 8.66
CA VAL A 233 -14.17 -5.88 7.47
C VAL A 233 -12.92 -6.72 7.23
N GLU A 234 -12.10 -6.94 8.27
CA GLU A 234 -10.91 -7.78 8.20
C GLU A 234 -11.27 -9.20 7.73
N HIS A 235 -12.29 -9.82 8.32
CA HIS A 235 -12.73 -11.16 7.97
C HIS A 235 -13.18 -11.26 6.51
N LEU A 236 -13.98 -10.31 6.03
CA LEU A 236 -14.46 -10.28 4.65
C LEU A 236 -13.31 -10.07 3.66
N LEU A 237 -12.37 -9.16 3.94
CA LEU A 237 -11.18 -8.96 3.12
C LEU A 237 -10.34 -10.24 3.03
N LYS A 238 -10.11 -10.93 4.15
CA LYS A 238 -9.31 -12.16 4.20
C LYS A 238 -9.99 -13.35 3.52
N SER A 239 -11.29 -13.54 3.79
CA SER A 239 -12.05 -14.68 3.24
C SER A 239 -12.30 -14.58 1.73
N THR A 240 -12.19 -13.40 1.15
CA THR A 240 -12.40 -13.16 -0.29
C THR A 240 -11.09 -12.91 -1.06
N ALA A 241 -9.96 -12.88 -0.37
CA ALA A 241 -8.66 -12.65 -0.99
C ALA A 241 -8.28 -13.78 -1.96
N LEU A 242 -7.60 -13.41 -3.04
CA LEU A 242 -6.93 -14.34 -3.93
C LEU A 242 -5.72 -14.94 -3.21
N ALA A 243 -5.86 -16.18 -2.77
CA ALA A 243 -4.81 -16.88 -2.05
C ALA A 243 -3.53 -17.04 -2.91
N LEU A 244 -2.39 -16.72 -2.29
CA LEU A 244 -1.06 -17.02 -2.84
C LEU A 244 -0.45 -18.20 -2.09
N PRO A 245 0.40 -19.03 -2.74
CA PRO A 245 1.11 -20.08 -2.03
C PRO A 245 2.06 -19.47 -0.98
N PRO A 246 2.19 -20.07 0.23
CA PRO A 246 3.06 -19.54 1.29
C PRO A 246 4.54 -19.39 0.90
N THR A 247 4.97 -20.20 -0.07
CA THR A 247 6.29 -20.10 -0.71
C THR A 247 6.09 -20.00 -2.21
N GLY A 248 6.83 -19.11 -2.85
CA GLY A 248 6.75 -18.94 -4.29
C GLY A 248 7.85 -18.06 -4.83
N SER A 249 7.97 -18.05 -6.16
CA SER A 249 8.84 -17.13 -6.85
C SER A 249 8.26 -16.74 -8.21
N ARG A 250 8.63 -15.56 -8.69
CA ARG A 250 8.32 -15.09 -10.04
C ARG A 250 9.58 -14.59 -10.70
N ALA A 251 9.79 -15.05 -11.93
CA ALA A 251 10.77 -14.47 -12.82
C ALA A 251 10.20 -13.14 -13.35
N ILE A 252 10.97 -12.08 -13.19
CA ILE A 252 10.72 -10.76 -13.75
C ILE A 252 11.91 -10.34 -14.62
N PHE A 253 11.73 -9.28 -15.40
CA PHE A 253 12.80 -8.70 -16.19
C PHE A 253 13.02 -7.25 -15.72
N ASP A 254 13.98 -7.08 -14.81
CA ASP A 254 14.35 -5.76 -14.30
C ASP A 254 15.44 -5.16 -15.18
N PHE A 255 15.06 -4.10 -15.90
CA PHE A 255 15.87 -3.54 -16.97
C PHE A 255 16.33 -4.64 -17.95
N ASP A 256 17.62 -4.78 -18.19
CA ASP A 256 18.21 -5.73 -19.14
C ASP A 256 18.52 -7.11 -18.53
N ARG A 257 18.14 -7.35 -17.27
CA ARG A 257 18.53 -8.57 -16.54
C ARG A 257 17.32 -9.35 -16.06
N PRO A 258 17.34 -10.69 -16.19
CA PRO A 258 16.39 -11.52 -15.47
C PRO A 258 16.62 -11.35 -13.97
N ALA A 259 15.54 -11.14 -13.24
CA ALA A 259 15.53 -11.12 -11.79
C ALA A 259 14.44 -12.07 -11.29
N THR A 260 14.55 -12.50 -10.04
CA THR A 260 13.58 -13.39 -9.42
C THR A 260 13.17 -12.78 -8.09
N PHE A 261 11.88 -12.50 -7.94
CA PHE A 261 11.30 -12.21 -6.64
C PHE A 261 10.82 -13.51 -6.02
N ALA A 262 11.32 -13.83 -4.83
CA ALA A 262 10.97 -15.03 -4.09
C ALA A 262 10.48 -14.66 -2.69
N TRP A 263 9.53 -15.44 -2.19
CA TRP A 263 9.04 -15.37 -0.83
C TRP A 263 8.89 -16.78 -0.28
N GLY A 264 8.87 -16.89 1.04
CA GLY A 264 8.74 -18.16 1.72
C GLY A 264 8.42 -17.97 3.19
N THR A 265 8.35 -19.10 3.89
CA THR A 265 7.94 -19.16 5.30
C THR A 265 9.10 -19.01 6.29
N MET A 266 10.30 -18.67 5.81
CA MET A 266 11.50 -18.50 6.63
C MET A 266 12.10 -17.11 6.39
N CYS A 267 12.35 -16.41 7.49
CA CYS A 267 13.01 -15.12 7.58
C CYS A 267 14.31 -15.34 8.34
N GLY A 268 15.40 -15.57 7.60
CA GLY A 268 16.61 -16.16 8.17
C GLY A 268 16.31 -17.51 8.85
N ALA A 269 16.42 -17.54 10.19
CA ALA A 269 16.20 -18.75 11.00
C ALA A 269 14.81 -18.79 11.69
N VAL A 270 13.95 -17.81 11.43
CA VAL A 270 12.64 -17.67 12.11
C VAL A 270 11.52 -17.92 11.12
N MET A 271 10.46 -18.61 11.57
CA MET A 271 9.24 -18.77 10.76
C MET A 271 8.58 -17.42 10.54
N CYS A 272 8.07 -17.17 9.33
CA CYS A 272 7.35 -15.95 9.03
C CYS A 272 6.26 -16.18 7.97
N ASP A 273 5.32 -15.25 7.91
CA ASP A 273 4.26 -15.22 6.91
C ASP A 273 4.46 -14.03 5.97
N ALA A 274 4.63 -14.33 4.69
CA ALA A 274 4.81 -13.34 3.64
C ALA A 274 3.51 -12.98 2.90
N VAL A 275 2.42 -13.75 3.11
CA VAL A 275 1.24 -13.70 2.24
C VAL A 275 -0.05 -13.33 2.96
N GLY A 276 -0.15 -13.50 4.29
CA GLY A 276 -1.42 -13.33 4.99
C GLY A 276 -2.50 -14.20 4.35
N ALA A 277 -3.68 -13.62 4.10
CA ALA A 277 -4.75 -14.29 3.35
C ALA A 277 -4.59 -14.24 1.82
N GLY A 278 -3.64 -13.47 1.30
CA GLY A 278 -3.44 -13.25 -0.14
C GLY A 278 -3.86 -11.85 -0.60
N VAL A 279 -4.11 -11.70 -1.90
CA VAL A 279 -4.35 -10.39 -2.53
C VAL A 279 -5.83 -10.01 -2.44
N ILE A 280 -6.12 -8.79 -1.99
CA ILE A 280 -7.52 -8.30 -1.94
C ILE A 280 -8.21 -8.41 -3.30
N GLN A 281 -9.50 -8.75 -3.29
CA GLN A 281 -10.38 -8.76 -4.47
C GLN A 281 -11.57 -7.86 -4.17
N ALA A 282 -11.58 -6.65 -4.75
CA ALA A 282 -12.52 -5.60 -4.36
C ALA A 282 -13.97 -5.97 -4.66
N ASP A 283 -14.21 -6.53 -5.84
CA ASP A 283 -15.50 -7.03 -6.30
C ASP A 283 -16.03 -8.14 -5.38
N MET A 284 -15.20 -9.12 -5.05
CA MET A 284 -15.57 -10.24 -4.18
C MET A 284 -15.84 -9.78 -2.74
N ALA A 285 -15.02 -8.89 -2.18
CA ALA A 285 -15.22 -8.35 -0.84
C ALA A 285 -16.53 -7.53 -0.73
N VAL A 286 -16.81 -6.67 -1.72
CA VAL A 286 -18.04 -5.88 -1.76
C VAL A 286 -19.27 -6.76 -2.03
N ALA A 287 -19.15 -7.80 -2.86
CA ALA A 287 -20.21 -8.77 -3.09
C ALA A 287 -20.57 -9.54 -1.81
N ALA A 288 -19.55 -10.03 -1.08
CA ALA A 288 -19.70 -10.77 0.17
C ALA A 288 -20.20 -9.91 1.34
N THR A 289 -20.05 -8.59 1.27
CA THR A 289 -20.55 -7.68 2.30
C THR A 289 -22.07 -7.79 2.45
N PRO A 290 -22.62 -8.10 3.64
CA PRO A 290 -24.06 -8.22 3.85
C PRO A 290 -24.73 -6.84 3.74
N THR A 291 -25.99 -6.80 3.31
CA THR A 291 -26.81 -5.58 3.43
C THR A 291 -27.11 -5.28 4.92
N PRO A 292 -27.33 -4.00 5.29
CA PRO A 292 -27.66 -3.61 6.66
C PRO A 292 -28.88 -4.31 7.27
#